data_AF-A0A2Z2KTX1-F1
#
_entry.id   AF-A0A2Z2KTX1-F1
#
_cell.length_a   1.000
_cell.length_b   1.000
_cell.length_c   1.000
_cell.angle_alpha   90.00
_cell.angle_beta   90.00
_cell.angle_gamma   90.00
#
_symmetry.space_group_name_H-M   'P 1'
#
loop_
_entity.id
_entity.type
_entity.pdbx_description
1 polymer ?
#
loop_
_entity_poly.entity_id
_entity_poly.type
_entity_poly.pdbx_seq_one_letter_code
_entity_poly.pdbx_strand_id
1 'polypeptide(L)'
;MNSLKIIIPYEYITNFVNLTWSDLFFAIKQGYLTSEAATEHAMYVISEEQNLSQDVIDLAWVKKGEDIHPYINKLSGFITVEDNNIAQEKILYVVLQWVYENKEHYTDPLEVVETIYADFDYPEEISQFVRYMPPNQPLLDSLELSNERLYRNWSEYLEIQKKRFSDSNEG
;
A
#
# COMPACT_ATOMS: atom_id res chain seq x y z
N MET A 1 3.82 -1.43 -11.07
CA MET A 1 3.51 -2.82 -11.47
C MET A 1 3.98 -3.72 -10.34
N ASN A 2 3.20 -4.67 -9.82
CA ASN A 2 3.64 -5.56 -8.72
C ASN A 2 4.52 -6.73 -9.22
N SER A 3 5.83 -6.49 -9.34
CA SER A 3 6.78 -7.47 -9.89
C SER A 3 6.98 -8.70 -8.98
N LEU A 4 6.82 -8.51 -7.68
CA LEU A 4 7.02 -9.54 -6.65
C LEU A 4 5.78 -10.42 -6.42
N LYS A 5 4.64 -10.08 -7.05
CA LYS A 5 3.34 -10.76 -6.86
C LYS A 5 2.89 -10.79 -5.39
N ILE A 6 3.22 -9.76 -4.64
CA ILE A 6 2.78 -9.59 -3.26
C ILE A 6 1.28 -9.29 -3.27
N ILE A 7 0.47 -10.16 -2.67
CA ILE A 7 -0.97 -9.91 -2.46
C ILE A 7 -1.18 -9.68 -0.98
N ILE A 8 -1.70 -8.50 -0.64
CA ILE A 8 -2.02 -8.11 0.72
C ILE A 8 -3.48 -8.52 1.01
N PRO A 9 -3.77 -9.19 2.14
CA PRO A 9 -5.15 -9.44 2.55
C PRO A 9 -5.88 -8.12 2.88
N TYR A 10 -7.17 -8.02 2.54
CA TYR A 10 -7.99 -6.84 2.87
C TYR A 10 -7.98 -6.53 4.37
N GLU A 11 -8.19 -7.54 5.22
CA GLU A 11 -8.15 -7.37 6.68
C GLU A 11 -6.80 -6.86 7.19
N TYR A 12 -5.70 -7.22 6.52
CA TYR A 12 -4.37 -6.73 6.90
C TYR A 12 -4.26 -5.23 6.64
N ILE A 13 -4.59 -4.78 5.43
CA ILE A 13 -4.42 -3.38 5.06
C ILE A 13 -5.30 -2.44 5.90
N THR A 14 -6.52 -2.85 6.25
CA THR A 14 -7.44 -2.06 7.08
C THR A 14 -6.96 -1.87 8.52
N ASN A 15 -5.99 -2.67 9.00
CA ASN A 15 -5.39 -2.47 10.32
C ASN A 15 -4.36 -1.33 10.34
N PHE A 16 -3.91 -0.85 9.18
CA PHE A 16 -2.86 0.15 9.07
C PHE A 16 -3.32 1.46 8.45
N VAL A 17 -4.33 1.42 7.57
CA VAL A 17 -4.85 2.59 6.87
C VAL A 17 -6.37 2.48 6.68
N ASN A 18 -7.07 3.61 6.71
CA ASN A 18 -8.43 3.68 6.20
C ASN A 18 -8.41 3.69 4.69
N LEU A 19 -9.19 2.80 4.09
CA LEU A 19 -9.31 2.67 2.64
C LEU A 19 -10.44 3.53 2.11
N THR A 20 -10.13 4.28 1.06
CA THR A 20 -11.09 4.94 0.18
C THR A 20 -11.25 4.12 -1.11
N TRP A 21 -12.26 4.45 -1.92
CA TRP A 21 -12.42 3.84 -3.25
C TRP A 21 -11.24 4.13 -4.19
N SER A 22 -10.57 5.27 -4.02
CA SER A 22 -9.33 5.61 -4.76
C SER A 22 -8.18 4.68 -4.37
N ASP A 23 -8.03 4.39 -3.07
CA ASP A 23 -7.00 3.49 -2.54
C ASP A 23 -7.18 2.07 -3.10
N LEU A 24 -8.42 1.56 -3.05
CA LEU A 24 -8.76 0.24 -3.60
C LEU A 24 -8.53 0.16 -5.10
N PHE A 25 -8.96 1.18 -5.85
CA PHE A 25 -8.74 1.23 -7.29
C PHE A 25 -7.25 1.15 -7.61
N PHE A 26 -6.42 1.97 -6.95
CA PHE A 26 -4.98 1.94 -7.14
C PHE A 26 -4.39 0.58 -6.80
N ALA A 27 -4.68 0.04 -5.62
CA ALA A 27 -4.11 -1.21 -5.14
C ALA A 27 -4.47 -2.41 -6.03
N ILE A 28 -5.72 -2.49 -6.49
CA ILE A 28 -6.19 -3.56 -7.39
C ILE A 28 -5.55 -3.40 -8.76
N LYS A 29 -5.50 -2.18 -9.30
CA LYS A 29 -4.87 -1.90 -10.61
C LYS A 29 -3.38 -2.24 -10.62
N GLN A 30 -2.68 -1.97 -9.51
CA GLN A 30 -1.26 -2.33 -9.36
C GLN A 30 -1.04 -3.82 -9.03
N GLY A 31 -2.10 -4.52 -8.62
CA GLY A 31 -2.09 -5.94 -8.30
C GLY A 31 -1.64 -6.27 -6.88
N TYR A 32 -1.75 -5.33 -5.93
CA TYR A 32 -1.46 -5.56 -4.51
C TYR A 32 -2.69 -6.04 -3.72
N LEU A 33 -3.89 -5.74 -4.22
CA LEU A 33 -5.16 -6.29 -3.73
C LEU A 33 -5.85 -7.07 -4.85
N THR A 34 -6.65 -8.06 -4.48
CA THR A 34 -7.49 -8.79 -5.44
C THR A 34 -8.84 -8.10 -5.62
N SER A 35 -9.61 -8.51 -6.63
CA SER A 35 -10.94 -7.98 -6.85
C SER A 35 -11.90 -8.26 -5.69
N GLU A 36 -11.69 -9.37 -4.97
CA GLU A 36 -12.47 -9.72 -3.77
C GLU A 36 -12.33 -8.66 -2.66
N ALA A 37 -11.17 -8.01 -2.53
CA ALA A 37 -10.97 -6.94 -1.55
C ALA A 37 -11.95 -5.77 -1.75
N ALA A 38 -12.38 -5.51 -2.99
CA ALA A 38 -13.38 -4.48 -3.27
C ALA A 38 -14.77 -4.87 -2.76
N THR A 39 -15.13 -6.15 -2.89
CA THR A 39 -16.39 -6.69 -2.39
C THR A 39 -16.40 -6.73 -0.85
N GLU A 40 -15.27 -7.08 -0.23
CA GLU A 40 -15.09 -7.04 1.22
C GLU A 40 -15.21 -5.60 1.75
N HIS A 41 -14.61 -4.62 1.07
CA HIS A 41 -14.77 -3.22 1.44
C HIS A 41 -16.19 -2.71 1.28
N ALA A 42 -16.88 -3.08 0.20
CA ALA A 42 -18.28 -2.73 0.01
C ALA A 42 -19.15 -3.28 1.15
N MET A 43 -18.92 -4.53 1.57
CA MET A 43 -19.62 -5.13 2.71
C MET A 43 -19.33 -4.40 4.03
N TYR A 44 -18.08 -3.96 4.25
CA TYR A 44 -17.71 -3.13 5.40
C TYR A 44 -18.43 -1.77 5.39
N VAL A 45 -18.45 -1.07 4.25
CA VAL A 45 -19.18 0.20 4.12
C VAL A 45 -20.67 0.01 4.39
N ILE A 46 -21.26 -1.08 3.91
CA ILE A 46 -22.67 -1.45 4.19
C ILE A 46 -22.94 -1.67 5.68
N SER A 47 -21.98 -2.23 6.43
CA SER A 47 -22.16 -2.45 7.87
C SER A 47 -22.03 -1.18 8.71
N GLU A 48 -21.28 -0.19 8.23
CA GLU A 48 -20.97 1.04 9.00
C GLU A 48 -21.85 2.24 8.61
N GLU A 49 -22.21 2.38 7.33
CA GLU A 49 -22.90 3.58 6.82
C GLU A 49 -24.42 3.40 6.70
N GLN A 50 -25.17 4.46 7.03
CA GLN A 50 -26.64 4.46 6.91
C GLN A 50 -27.15 4.87 5.52
N ASN A 51 -26.35 5.64 4.76
CA ASN A 51 -26.75 6.20 3.46
C ASN A 51 -25.88 5.63 2.33
N LEU A 52 -26.23 4.42 1.90
CA LEU A 52 -25.48 3.70 0.88
C LEU A 52 -25.87 4.15 -0.52
N SER A 53 -24.88 4.31 -1.39
CA SER A 53 -25.14 4.45 -2.83
C SER A 53 -25.49 3.09 -3.43
N GLN A 54 -26.30 3.09 -4.49
CA GLN A 54 -26.64 1.86 -5.20
C GLN A 54 -25.39 1.17 -5.78
N ASP A 55 -24.37 1.93 -6.17
CA ASP A 55 -23.12 1.38 -6.71
C ASP A 55 -22.33 0.58 -5.64
N VAL A 56 -22.37 0.97 -4.36
CA VAL A 56 -21.77 0.19 -3.25
C VAL A 56 -22.51 -1.12 -3.05
N ILE A 57 -23.85 -1.07 -3.06
CA ILE A 57 -24.68 -2.28 -2.96
C ILE A 57 -24.39 -3.20 -4.13
N ASP A 58 -24.40 -2.70 -5.37
CA ASP A 58 -24.16 -3.54 -6.53
C ASP A 58 -22.76 -4.20 -6.48
N LEU A 59 -21.73 -3.46 -6.05
CA LEU A 59 -20.37 -3.98 -5.90
C LEU A 59 -20.29 -5.13 -4.87
N ALA A 60 -20.96 -5.00 -3.73
CA ALA A 60 -20.97 -6.04 -2.69
C ALA A 60 -21.58 -7.38 -3.17
N TRP A 61 -22.43 -7.36 -4.20
CA TRP A 61 -23.06 -8.56 -4.78
C TRP A 61 -22.34 -9.10 -6.02
N VAL A 62 -21.25 -8.47 -6.48
CA VAL A 62 -20.46 -8.98 -7.61
C VAL A 62 -19.89 -10.35 -7.28
N LYS A 63 -20.07 -11.32 -8.17
CA LYS A 63 -19.59 -12.68 -7.92
C LYS A 63 -18.09 -12.78 -8.19
N LYS A 64 -17.44 -13.73 -7.51
CA LYS A 64 -16.04 -14.07 -7.77
C LYS A 64 -15.80 -14.35 -9.26
N GLY A 65 -14.84 -13.63 -9.85
CA GLY A 65 -14.46 -13.73 -11.26
C GLY A 65 -15.25 -12.84 -12.22
N GLU A 66 -16.26 -12.10 -11.74
CA GLU A 66 -16.88 -11.03 -12.52
C GLU A 66 -16.02 -9.76 -12.50
N ASP A 67 -16.16 -8.93 -13.55
CA ASP A 67 -15.40 -7.70 -13.67
C ASP A 67 -15.94 -6.61 -12.73
N ILE A 68 -15.13 -6.25 -11.73
CA ILE A 68 -15.45 -5.21 -10.74
C ILE A 68 -15.11 -3.79 -11.22
N HIS A 69 -14.33 -3.64 -12.30
CA HIS A 69 -13.83 -2.32 -12.74
C HIS A 69 -14.95 -1.31 -13.05
N PRO A 70 -16.10 -1.69 -13.66
CA PRO A 70 -17.19 -0.74 -13.90
C PRO A 70 -17.74 -0.11 -12.62
N TYR A 71 -17.76 -0.87 -11.52
CA TYR A 71 -18.28 -0.42 -10.23
C TYR A 71 -17.27 0.46 -9.51
N ILE A 72 -16.01 -0.01 -9.41
CA ILE A 72 -14.95 0.79 -8.78
C ILE A 72 -14.76 2.10 -9.54
N ASN A 73 -14.73 2.09 -10.88
CA ASN A 73 -14.54 3.31 -11.67
C ASN A 73 -15.66 4.35 -11.45
N LYS A 74 -16.89 3.91 -11.16
CA LYS A 74 -17.98 4.82 -10.79
C LYS A 74 -17.80 5.37 -9.38
N LEU A 75 -17.50 4.50 -8.42
CA LEU A 75 -17.24 4.86 -7.02
C LEU A 75 -15.99 5.75 -6.88
N SER A 76 -15.06 5.62 -7.82
CA SER A 76 -13.83 6.41 -7.92
C SER A 76 -13.89 7.48 -9.02
N GLY A 77 -15.09 7.80 -9.52
CA GLY A 77 -15.32 8.63 -10.71
C GLY A 77 -14.79 10.07 -10.66
N PHE A 78 -14.22 10.48 -9.53
CA PHE A 78 -13.57 11.77 -9.33
C PHE A 78 -12.17 11.64 -8.68
N ILE A 79 -11.43 10.55 -8.91
CA ILE A 79 -10.02 10.45 -8.46
C ILE A 79 -9.25 11.67 -8.98
N THR A 80 -8.82 12.51 -8.05
CA THR A 80 -7.90 13.61 -8.33
C THR A 80 -6.46 13.10 -8.37
N VAL A 81 -5.55 13.93 -8.87
CA VAL A 81 -4.11 13.64 -8.78
C VAL A 81 -3.67 13.50 -7.32
N GLU A 82 -4.23 14.32 -6.44
CA GLU A 82 -3.97 14.27 -4.99
C GLU A 82 -4.41 12.93 -4.40
N ASP A 83 -5.63 12.47 -4.72
CA ASP A 83 -6.14 11.18 -4.23
C ASP A 83 -5.26 10.01 -4.70
N ASN A 84 -4.79 10.06 -5.95
CA ASN A 84 -3.92 9.03 -6.48
C ASN A 84 -2.54 9.03 -5.80
N ASN A 85 -1.99 10.21 -5.46
CA ASN A 85 -0.72 10.32 -4.73
C ASN A 85 -0.88 9.77 -3.30
N ILE A 86 -1.94 10.15 -2.59
CA ILE A 86 -2.24 9.64 -1.25
C ILE A 86 -2.44 8.12 -1.28
N ALA A 87 -3.18 7.60 -2.28
CA ALA A 87 -3.36 6.17 -2.47
C ALA A 87 -2.01 5.47 -2.69
N GLN A 88 -1.16 6.01 -3.55
CA GLN A 88 0.17 5.46 -3.80
C GLN A 88 1.01 5.40 -2.51
N GLU A 89 1.03 6.47 -1.73
CA GLU A 89 1.78 6.54 -0.45
C GLU A 89 1.23 5.53 0.58
N LYS A 90 -0.10 5.42 0.74
CA LYS A 90 -0.72 4.45 1.64
C LYS A 90 -0.37 3.01 1.25
N ILE A 91 -0.52 2.67 -0.03
CA ILE A 91 -0.26 1.31 -0.50
C ILE A 91 1.23 0.98 -0.43
N LEU A 92 2.11 1.94 -0.74
CA LEU A 92 3.56 1.78 -0.56
C LEU A 92 3.91 1.47 0.90
N TYR A 93 3.39 2.26 1.83
CA TYR A 93 3.58 2.04 3.26
C TYR A 93 3.15 0.63 3.68
N VAL A 94 1.94 0.20 3.30
CA VAL A 94 1.40 -1.11 3.70
C VAL A 94 2.19 -2.25 3.09
N VAL A 95 2.61 -2.14 1.83
CA VAL A 95 3.44 -3.16 1.16
C VAL A 95 4.81 -3.26 1.85
N LEU A 96 5.43 -2.13 2.20
CA LEU A 96 6.70 -2.13 2.94
C LEU A 96 6.54 -2.66 4.35
N GLN A 97 5.44 -2.35 5.04
CA GLN A 97 5.12 -2.91 6.36
C GLN A 97 5.00 -4.44 6.29
N TRP A 98 4.26 -4.94 5.29
CA TRP A 98 4.09 -6.37 5.06
C TRP A 98 5.44 -7.07 4.84
N VAL A 99 6.30 -6.52 4.00
CA VAL A 99 7.63 -7.10 3.77
C VAL A 99 8.48 -7.04 5.03
N TYR A 100 8.42 -5.96 5.81
CA TYR A 100 9.21 -5.81 7.03
C TYR A 100 8.85 -6.84 8.10
N GLU A 101 7.56 -7.10 8.30
CA GLU A 101 7.05 -8.13 9.22
C GLU A 101 7.40 -9.55 8.74
N ASN A 102 7.50 -9.74 7.43
CA ASN A 102 7.79 -11.03 6.81
C ASN A 102 9.23 -11.17 6.31
N LYS A 103 10.14 -10.26 6.70
CA LYS A 103 11.50 -10.16 6.12
C LYS A 103 12.30 -11.47 6.20
N GLU A 104 12.10 -12.26 7.25
CA GLU A 104 12.76 -13.55 7.45
C GLU A 104 12.40 -14.60 6.38
N HIS A 105 11.33 -14.38 5.62
CA HIS A 105 10.91 -15.25 4.51
C HIS A 105 11.55 -14.89 3.17
N TYR A 106 12.29 -13.78 3.10
CA TYR A 106 13.00 -13.36 1.90
C TYR A 106 14.50 -13.62 2.04
N THR A 107 15.13 -14.12 0.98
CA THR A 107 16.59 -14.33 0.96
C THR A 107 17.34 -13.00 1.12
N ASP A 108 16.83 -11.93 0.52
CA ASP A 108 17.37 -10.58 0.63
C ASP A 108 16.22 -9.55 0.73
N PRO A 109 15.82 -9.16 1.95
CA PRO A 109 14.76 -8.17 2.14
C PRO A 109 15.06 -6.80 1.55
N LEU A 110 16.34 -6.41 1.44
CA LEU A 110 16.72 -5.11 0.86
C LEU A 110 16.62 -5.12 -0.66
N GLU A 111 16.82 -6.27 -1.31
CA GLU A 111 16.50 -6.44 -2.75
C GLU A 111 15.00 -6.34 -3.03
N VAL A 112 14.18 -6.84 -2.09
CA VAL A 112 12.72 -6.71 -2.16
C VAL A 112 12.31 -5.23 -2.09
N VAL A 113 12.92 -4.46 -1.19
CA VAL A 113 12.72 -3.00 -1.12
C VAL A 113 13.12 -2.31 -2.44
N GLU A 114 14.24 -2.69 -3.05
CA GLU A 114 14.70 -2.13 -4.33
C GLU A 114 13.70 -2.39 -5.47
N THR A 115 13.10 -3.58 -5.47
CA THR A 115 12.07 -3.94 -6.44
C THR A 115 10.81 -3.12 -6.22
N ILE A 116 10.37 -2.96 -4.96
CA ILE A 116 9.23 -2.09 -4.60
C ILE A 116 9.50 -0.65 -5.01
N TYR A 117 10.71 -0.14 -4.76
CA TYR A 117 11.09 1.21 -5.15
C TYR A 117 10.93 1.45 -6.66
N ALA A 118 11.34 0.49 -7.50
CA ALA A 118 11.11 0.56 -8.94
C ALA A 118 9.62 0.39 -9.33
N ASP A 119 8.91 -0.53 -8.68
CA ASP A 119 7.50 -0.84 -8.95
C ASP A 119 6.56 0.36 -8.69
N PHE A 120 6.96 1.24 -7.76
CA PHE A 120 6.28 2.48 -7.37
C PHE A 120 6.86 3.74 -8.04
N ASP A 121 7.67 3.60 -9.09
CA ASP A 121 8.26 4.70 -9.86
C ASP A 121 9.22 5.61 -9.06
N TYR A 122 10.10 4.97 -8.29
CA TYR A 122 11.23 5.59 -7.59
C TYR A 122 10.88 6.71 -6.59
N PRO A 123 9.93 6.50 -5.66
CA PRO A 123 9.49 7.53 -4.71
C PRO A 123 10.61 7.98 -3.75
N GLU A 124 10.96 9.27 -3.80
CA GLU A 124 12.11 9.84 -3.07
C GLU A 124 12.07 9.57 -1.55
N GLU A 125 10.87 9.48 -0.96
CA GLU A 125 10.65 9.22 0.47
C GLU A 125 11.31 7.94 1.01
N ILE A 126 11.46 6.90 0.17
CA ILE A 126 12.08 5.63 0.58
C ILE A 126 13.52 5.47 0.11
N SER A 127 14.04 6.42 -0.70
CA SER A 127 15.38 6.36 -1.27
C SER A 127 16.48 6.15 -0.23
N GLN A 128 16.28 6.65 0.99
CA GLN A 128 17.21 6.55 2.12
C GLN A 128 17.44 5.12 2.64
N PHE A 129 16.63 4.14 2.23
CA PHE A 129 16.81 2.73 2.57
C PHE A 129 16.91 1.81 1.33
N VAL A 130 17.29 2.37 0.17
CA VAL A 130 17.58 1.66 -1.08
C VAL A 130 19.10 1.59 -1.31
N ARG A 131 19.70 0.40 -1.49
CA ARG A 131 21.18 0.26 -1.43
C ARG A 131 21.92 0.98 -2.55
N TYR A 132 21.34 1.03 -3.75
CA TYR A 132 21.96 1.69 -4.89
C TYR A 132 21.79 3.22 -4.89
N MET A 133 20.98 3.77 -3.99
CA MET A 133 20.84 5.22 -3.88
C MET A 133 22.03 5.82 -3.13
N PRO A 134 22.50 7.02 -3.53
CA PRO A 134 23.55 7.71 -2.81
C PRO A 134 23.16 7.89 -1.34
N PRO A 135 24.04 7.58 -0.38
CA PRO A 135 23.70 7.72 1.02
C PRO A 135 23.61 9.21 1.39
N ASN A 136 22.53 9.59 2.07
CA ASN A 136 22.37 10.94 2.64
C ASN A 136 23.21 11.14 3.92
N GLN A 137 24.05 10.17 4.26
CA GLN A 137 24.88 10.10 5.46
C GLN A 137 26.29 9.61 5.08
N PRO A 138 27.32 9.86 5.92
CA PRO A 138 28.68 9.40 5.65
C PRO A 138 28.76 7.90 5.35
N LEU A 139 29.71 7.52 4.50
CA LEU A 139 30.00 6.11 4.24
C LEU A 139 30.45 5.43 5.54
N LEU A 140 29.99 4.20 5.74
CA LEU A 140 30.36 3.38 6.89
C LEU A 140 31.45 2.40 6.47
N ASP A 141 32.28 2.01 7.45
CA ASP A 141 33.49 1.21 7.20
C ASP A 141 33.20 -0.26 6.82
N SER A 142 31.94 -0.71 6.90
CA SER A 142 31.55 -2.06 6.54
C SER A 142 30.17 -2.16 5.89
N LEU A 143 29.96 -3.24 5.13
CA LEU A 143 28.67 -3.59 4.52
C LEU A 143 27.61 -3.90 5.59
N GLU A 144 28.01 -4.55 6.67
CA GLU A 144 27.11 -4.89 7.80
C GLU A 144 26.51 -3.63 8.42
N LEU A 145 27.35 -2.66 8.81
CA LEU A 145 26.90 -1.38 9.34
C LEU A 145 26.04 -0.59 8.34
N SER A 146 26.35 -0.72 7.05
CA SER A 146 25.55 -0.11 5.99
C SER A 146 24.17 -0.73 5.92
N ASN A 147 24.05 -2.06 5.97
CA ASN A 147 22.77 -2.76 5.97
C ASN A 147 21.95 -2.47 7.23
N GLU A 148 22.57 -2.48 8.42
CA GLU A 148 21.91 -2.13 9.68
C GLU A 148 21.30 -0.72 9.62
N ARG A 149 22.01 0.24 9.00
CA ARG A 149 21.48 1.58 8.78
C ARG A 149 20.26 1.57 7.87
N LEU A 150 20.26 0.81 6.78
CA LEU A 150 19.12 0.74 5.87
C LEU A 150 17.89 0.14 6.58
N TYR A 151 18.07 -0.91 7.37
CA TYR A 151 16.99 -1.49 8.18
C TYR A 151 16.44 -0.50 9.22
N ARG A 152 17.32 0.28 9.88
CA ARG A 152 16.88 1.34 10.79
C ARG A 152 16.07 2.42 10.05
N ASN A 153 16.57 2.91 8.92
CA ASN A 153 15.89 3.93 8.12
C ASN A 153 14.52 3.42 7.62
N TRP A 154 14.44 2.16 7.21
CA TRP A 154 13.17 1.52 6.84
C TRP A 154 12.20 1.45 8.02
N SER A 155 12.67 0.99 9.19
CA SER A 155 11.84 0.96 10.40
C SER A 155 11.36 2.36 10.83
N GLU A 156 12.21 3.38 10.71
CA GLU A 156 11.85 4.77 11.01
C GLU A 156 10.77 5.30 10.06
N TYR A 157 10.88 5.00 8.75
CA TYR A 157 9.85 5.33 7.77
C TYR A 157 8.50 4.70 8.13
N LEU A 158 8.48 3.41 8.48
CA LEU A 158 7.25 2.71 8.85
C LEU A 158 6.57 3.33 10.08
N GLU A 159 7.34 3.71 11.11
CA GLU A 159 6.81 4.39 12.29
C GLU A 159 6.26 5.79 11.99
N ILE A 160 6.86 6.51 11.05
CA ILE A 160 6.37 7.83 10.60
C ILE A 160 5.04 7.67 9.86
N GLN A 161 4.98 6.76 8.88
CA GLN A 161 3.76 6.54 8.08
C GLN A 161 2.62 5.96 8.94
N LYS A 162 2.94 5.07 9.88
CA LYS A 162 1.97 4.55 10.84
C LYS A 162 1.28 5.66 11.60
N LYS A 163 2.04 6.63 12.14
CA LYS A 163 1.46 7.80 12.84
C LYS A 163 0.60 8.64 11.89
N ARG A 164 1.15 8.98 10.72
CA ARG A 164 0.45 9.77 9.70
C ARG A 164 -0.93 9.20 9.35
N PHE A 165 -1.01 7.89 9.11
CA PHE A 165 -2.26 7.25 8.70
C PHE A 165 -3.14 6.78 9.86
N SER A 166 -2.62 6.67 11.09
CA SER A 166 -3.44 6.46 12.29
C SER A 166 -4.18 7.74 12.70
N ASP A 167 -3.52 8.89 12.57
CA ASP A 167 -4.06 10.20 12.97
C ASP A 167 -5.03 10.80 11.94
N SER A 168 -5.07 10.25 10.72
CA SER A 168 -5.97 10.68 9.64
C SER A 168 -7.45 10.26 9.84
N ASN A 169 -7.82 9.84 11.06
CA ASN A 169 -9.18 9.52 11.50
C ASN A 169 -9.98 10.74 11.99
N GLU A 170 -9.41 11.94 11.97
CA GLU A 170 -10.08 13.18 12.36
C GLU A 170 -10.18 14.15 11.18
N GLY A 171 -11.25 14.02 10.38
CA GLY A 171 -11.61 14.94 9.30
C GLY A 171 -13.08 14.86 8.97
#